data_AF-A0A4Z0V6K5-F1
#
_entry.id   AF-A0A4Z0V6K5-F1
#
_cell.length_a   1.000
_cell.length_b   1.000
_cell.length_c   1.000
_cell.angle_alpha   90.00
_cell.angle_beta   90.00
_cell.angle_gamma   90.00
#
_symmetry.space_group_name_H-M   'P 1'
#
loop_
_entity.id
_entity.type
_entity.pdbx_description
1 polymer ?
#
loop_
_entity_poly.entity_id
_entity_poly.type
_entity_poly.pdbx_seq_one_letter_code
_entity_poly.pdbx_strand_id
1 'polypeptide(L)'
;MKHILAFIILGVVAVVMPGCGSKSSHNTDPVVAENVEVQNTQLAEALNTGDLRHASEMADSMSLFVDDLTPEQTVQVLMAFLSVHNEAVAKGDRRLDLETLRKYVDVYDIAVNANPKDTRAAFAKANKINPDVDFDAVAKSFREKLSQYDAIQDGSLVAPEPSESEAADTVKEEIPLDLRPAE
;
A
#
# COMPACT_ATOMS: atom_id res chain seq x y z
N MET A 1 57.90 9.64 -52.33
CA MET A 1 58.82 10.01 -51.24
C MET A 1 57.99 10.14 -49.97
N LYS A 2 58.43 9.50 -48.88
CA LYS A 2 57.89 9.63 -47.51
C LYS A 2 57.94 11.09 -47.07
N HIS A 3 57.02 11.49 -46.18
CA HIS A 3 57.09 12.45 -45.05
C HIS A 3 55.67 12.99 -44.79
N ILE A 4 55.12 13.21 -43.60
CA ILE A 4 55.35 12.88 -42.18
C ILE A 4 54.20 13.58 -41.42
N LEU A 5 53.76 13.00 -40.29
CA LEU A 5 53.08 13.56 -39.10
C LEU A 5 52.03 14.70 -39.26
N ALA A 6 50.76 14.45 -38.92
CA ALA A 6 50.18 14.50 -37.56
C ALA A 6 49.95 15.93 -37.04
N PHE A 7 48.69 16.25 -36.68
CA PHE A 7 48.31 16.87 -35.40
C PHE A 7 46.83 17.34 -35.36
N ILE A 8 46.25 17.27 -34.14
CA ILE A 8 45.37 18.28 -33.49
C ILE A 8 43.85 18.26 -33.84
N ILE A 9 42.84 18.32 -32.93
CA ILE A 9 42.72 18.47 -31.46
C ILE A 9 41.33 17.97 -31.00
N LEU A 10 41.33 17.39 -29.79
CA LEU A 10 40.21 17.09 -28.90
C LEU A 10 39.66 18.37 -28.25
N GLY A 11 38.39 18.72 -28.49
CA GLY A 11 37.74 19.89 -27.89
C GLY A 11 37.00 19.56 -26.59
N VAL A 12 37.65 19.80 -25.45
CA VAL A 12 37.00 19.88 -24.12
C VAL A 12 36.53 21.31 -23.91
N VAL A 13 35.22 21.51 -23.71
CA VAL A 13 34.66 22.80 -23.28
C VAL A 13 34.34 22.73 -21.80
N ALA A 14 35.17 23.42 -21.01
CA ALA A 14 34.93 23.71 -19.60
C ALA A 14 33.93 24.86 -19.48
N VAL A 15 32.89 24.68 -18.66
CA VAL A 15 31.98 25.76 -18.25
C VAL A 15 32.43 26.28 -16.89
N VAL A 16 32.73 27.58 -16.86
CA VAL A 16 33.23 28.35 -15.72
C VAL A 16 32.04 28.95 -14.96
N MET A 17 32.03 28.83 -13.64
CA MET A 17 31.14 29.60 -12.75
C MET A 17 31.55 31.07 -12.69
N PRO A 18 30.60 31.98 -12.43
CA PRO A 18 30.86 33.03 -11.47
C PRO A 18 29.79 33.09 -10.38
N GLY A 19 30.23 33.15 -9.13
CA GLY A 19 29.38 33.51 -7.99
C GLY A 19 29.27 35.02 -7.81
N CYS A 20 28.16 35.48 -7.24
CA CYS A 20 28.06 36.40 -6.08
C CYS A 20 26.58 36.76 -5.84
N GLY A 21 26.12 36.74 -4.59
CA GLY A 21 24.78 37.24 -4.23
C GLY A 21 24.35 36.86 -2.82
N SER A 22 24.81 37.63 -1.83
CA SER A 22 24.35 37.54 -0.45
C SER A 22 22.96 38.16 -0.27
N LYS A 23 22.04 37.41 0.37
CA LYS A 23 21.00 37.92 1.27
C LYS A 23 20.36 36.77 2.03
N SER A 24 20.23 36.99 3.33
CA SER A 24 19.77 36.10 4.41
C SER A 24 18.59 35.19 4.04
N SER A 25 18.76 33.89 4.24
CA SER A 25 17.69 32.99 4.64
C SER A 25 18.27 31.98 5.63
N HIS A 26 17.54 31.80 6.71
CA HIS A 26 17.76 30.84 7.79
C HIS A 26 18.39 29.53 7.28
N ASN A 27 19.62 29.22 7.73
CA ASN A 27 20.10 27.85 7.71
C ASN A 27 19.25 27.08 8.71
N THR A 28 18.18 26.45 8.24
CA THR A 28 17.74 25.21 8.87
C THR A 28 18.83 24.20 8.57
N ASP A 29 19.64 23.91 9.60
CA ASP A 29 20.40 22.67 9.65
C ASP A 29 19.51 21.53 9.12
N PRO A 30 20.00 20.66 8.23
CA PRO A 30 19.39 19.36 8.09
C PRO A 30 19.58 18.66 9.43
N VAL A 31 18.59 18.82 10.30
CA VAL A 31 18.40 18.03 11.50
C VAL A 31 18.29 16.59 11.01
N VAL A 32 19.39 15.88 11.17
CA VAL A 32 19.42 14.45 11.47
C VAL A 32 18.63 13.64 10.44
N ALA A 33 19.24 13.43 9.27
CA ALA A 33 19.09 12.13 8.62
C ALA A 33 19.78 11.10 9.52
N GLU A 34 19.10 10.73 10.62
CA GLU A 34 19.45 9.56 11.39
C GLU A 34 19.38 8.39 10.43
N ASN A 35 20.49 7.68 10.39
CA ASN A 35 20.81 6.62 9.47
C ASN A 35 19.85 5.45 9.72
N VAL A 36 18.64 5.54 9.17
CA VAL A 36 17.88 4.35 8.85
C VAL A 36 18.69 3.72 7.72
N GLU A 37 19.31 2.58 7.98
CA GLU A 37 19.58 1.63 6.91
C GLU A 37 18.22 1.27 6.30
N VAL A 38 17.70 2.16 5.47
CA VAL A 38 16.78 1.81 4.39
C VAL A 38 17.64 0.84 3.61
N GLN A 39 17.37 -0.46 3.75
CA GLN A 39 17.92 -1.40 2.80
C GLN A 39 17.48 -0.87 1.43
N ASN A 40 18.41 -0.28 0.70
CA ASN A 40 18.22 0.26 -0.64
C ASN A 40 18.01 -0.92 -1.59
N THR A 41 16.87 -1.58 -1.41
CA THR A 41 16.38 -2.62 -2.30
C THR A 41 15.79 -1.93 -3.52
N GLN A 42 15.88 -2.59 -4.68
CA GLN A 42 15.28 -2.09 -5.91
C GLN A 42 13.76 -1.88 -5.73
N LEU A 43 13.12 -2.70 -4.90
CA LEU A 43 11.70 -2.55 -4.54
C LEU A 43 11.44 -1.26 -3.76
N ALA A 44 12.23 -0.94 -2.74
CA ALA A 44 12.09 0.31 -2.00
C ALA A 44 12.30 1.53 -2.92
N GLU A 45 13.26 1.47 -3.85
CA GLU A 45 13.48 2.53 -4.84
C GLU A 45 12.29 2.69 -5.81
N ALA A 46 11.73 1.59 -6.34
CA ALA A 46 10.57 1.65 -7.21
C ALA A 46 9.33 2.22 -6.51
N LEU A 47 9.13 1.90 -5.23
CA LEU A 47 8.05 2.49 -4.42
C LEU A 47 8.26 3.99 -4.22
N ASN A 48 9.49 4.42 -3.94
CA ASN A 48 9.81 5.83 -3.74
C ASN A 48 9.71 6.68 -5.02
N THR A 49 10.02 6.09 -6.18
CA THR A 49 9.91 6.76 -7.49
C THR A 49 8.49 6.73 -8.06
N GLY A 50 7.59 5.96 -7.45
CA GLY A 50 6.21 5.80 -7.90
C GLY A 50 6.05 4.91 -9.13
N ASP A 51 7.06 4.13 -9.50
CA ASP A 51 6.95 3.12 -10.56
C ASP A 51 6.22 1.88 -10.02
N LEU A 52 4.90 2.01 -9.85
CA LEU A 52 4.06 0.97 -9.27
C LEU A 52 4.01 -0.30 -10.13
N ARG A 53 4.20 -0.19 -11.45
CA ARG A 53 4.28 -1.35 -12.33
C ARG A 53 5.54 -2.16 -12.01
N HIS A 54 6.69 -1.51 -11.96
CA HIS A 54 7.94 -2.20 -11.65
C HIS A 54 7.95 -2.71 -10.20
N ALA A 55 7.44 -1.93 -9.24
CA ALA A 55 7.27 -2.36 -7.86
C ALA A 55 6.37 -3.60 -7.74
N SER A 56 5.27 -3.67 -8.51
CA SER A 56 4.38 -4.83 -8.56
C SER A 56 5.09 -6.06 -9.11
N GLU A 57 5.84 -5.93 -10.21
CA GLU A 57 6.59 -7.05 -10.81
C GLU A 57 7.64 -7.61 -9.86
N MET A 58 8.33 -6.74 -9.12
CA MET A 58 9.30 -7.15 -8.11
C MET A 58 8.64 -7.79 -6.90
N ALA A 59 7.56 -7.21 -6.38
CA ALA A 59 6.81 -7.76 -5.26
C ALA A 59 6.23 -9.14 -5.59
N ASP A 60 5.73 -9.33 -6.81
CA ASP A 60 5.26 -10.62 -7.33
C ASP A 60 6.39 -11.65 -7.42
N SER A 61 7.59 -11.25 -7.86
CA SER A 61 8.75 -12.15 -7.89
C SER A 61 9.20 -12.56 -6.49
N MET A 62 9.24 -11.60 -5.55
CA MET A 62 9.62 -11.83 -4.16
C MET A 62 8.59 -12.68 -3.42
N SER A 63 7.29 -12.54 -3.71
CA SER A 63 6.23 -13.32 -3.08
C SER A 63 6.20 -14.79 -3.52
N LEU A 64 6.99 -15.19 -4.51
CA LEU A 64 7.19 -16.62 -4.82
C LEU A 64 8.07 -17.32 -3.77
N PHE A 65 8.83 -16.55 -2.97
CA PHE A 65 9.80 -17.05 -2.01
C PHE A 65 9.58 -16.42 -0.63
N VAL A 66 8.32 -16.28 -0.18
CA VAL A 66 7.97 -15.61 1.09
C VAL A 66 8.71 -16.19 2.28
N ASP A 67 8.90 -17.52 2.31
CA ASP A 67 9.60 -18.22 3.39
C ASP A 67 11.06 -17.76 3.56
N ASP A 68 11.68 -17.25 2.49
CA ASP A 68 13.07 -16.79 2.47
C ASP A 68 13.20 -15.27 2.70
N LEU A 69 12.08 -14.54 2.78
CA LEU A 69 12.10 -13.10 2.97
C LEU A 69 12.54 -12.73 4.39
N THR A 70 13.37 -11.69 4.49
CA THR A 70 13.59 -11.05 5.79
C THR A 70 12.31 -10.32 6.23
N PRO A 71 12.14 -10.05 7.55
CA PRO A 71 11.04 -9.23 8.04
C PRO A 71 10.92 -7.86 7.34
N GLU A 72 12.04 -7.20 7.05
CA GLU A 72 12.06 -5.93 6.32
C GLU A 72 11.66 -6.08 4.85
N GLN A 73 12.08 -7.15 4.19
CA GLN A 73 11.65 -7.44 2.80
C GLN A 73 10.15 -7.75 2.75
N THR A 74 9.62 -8.46 3.74
CA THR A 74 8.17 -8.70 3.89
C THR A 74 7.42 -7.38 3.97
N VAL A 75 7.87 -6.43 4.79
CA VAL A 75 7.27 -5.08 4.86
C VAL A 75 7.25 -4.42 3.50
N GLN A 76 8.35 -4.47 2.74
CA GLN A 76 8.43 -3.84 1.41
C GLN A 76 7.45 -4.47 0.42
N VAL A 77 7.34 -5.79 0.39
CA VAL A 77 6.39 -6.51 -0.47
C VAL A 77 4.95 -6.16 -0.11
N LEU A 78 4.59 -6.15 1.17
CA LEU A 78 3.25 -5.79 1.62
C LEU A 78 2.91 -4.32 1.30
N MET A 79 3.87 -3.40 1.46
CA MET A 79 3.70 -2.00 1.07
C MET A 79 3.52 -1.82 -0.44
N ALA A 80 4.22 -2.62 -1.25
CA ALA A 80 4.05 -2.62 -2.69
C ALA A 80 2.65 -3.08 -3.09
N PHE A 81 2.17 -4.21 -2.55
CA PHE A 81 0.80 -4.66 -2.80
C PHE A 81 -0.26 -3.68 -2.30
N LEU A 82 -0.03 -3.02 -1.16
CA LEU A 82 -0.94 -1.96 -0.71
C LEU A 82 -0.99 -0.78 -1.69
N SER A 83 0.15 -0.41 -2.29
CA SER A 83 0.22 0.65 -3.29
C SER A 83 -0.50 0.27 -4.59
N VAL A 84 -0.32 -0.98 -5.04
CA VAL A 84 -1.04 -1.54 -6.21
C VAL A 84 -2.55 -1.62 -5.94
N HIS A 85 -2.97 -2.01 -4.73
CA HIS A 85 -4.37 -2.00 -4.31
C HIS A 85 -4.98 -0.60 -4.45
N ASN A 86 -4.32 0.41 -3.88
CA ASN A 86 -4.82 1.79 -3.93
C ASN A 86 -4.96 2.30 -5.37
N GLU A 87 -4.00 1.97 -6.24
CA GLU A 87 -4.05 2.32 -7.66
C GLU A 87 -5.17 1.58 -8.39
N ALA A 88 -5.34 0.28 -8.15
CA ALA A 88 -6.39 -0.53 -8.76
C ALA A 88 -7.79 0.00 -8.38
N VAL A 89 -8.00 0.32 -7.10
CA VAL A 89 -9.23 0.95 -6.60
C VAL A 89 -9.46 2.30 -7.28
N ALA A 90 -8.44 3.16 -7.36
CA ALA A 90 -8.54 4.47 -7.99
C ALA A 90 -8.91 4.39 -9.48
N LYS A 91 -8.46 3.35 -10.17
CA LYS A 91 -8.76 3.09 -11.59
C LYS A 91 -10.04 2.27 -11.82
N GLY A 92 -10.65 1.73 -10.77
CA GLY A 92 -11.77 0.80 -10.88
C GLY A 92 -11.40 -0.56 -11.47
N ASP A 93 -10.12 -0.96 -11.45
CA ASP A 93 -9.67 -2.27 -11.93
C ASP A 93 -9.94 -3.34 -10.86
N ARG A 94 -11.18 -3.84 -10.84
CA ARG A 94 -11.62 -4.85 -9.88
C ARG A 94 -10.85 -6.17 -10.01
N ARG A 95 -10.36 -6.52 -11.20
CA ARG A 95 -9.63 -7.78 -11.41
C ARG A 95 -8.26 -7.69 -10.74
N LEU A 96 -7.54 -6.60 -11.00
CA LEU A 96 -6.24 -6.35 -10.37
C LEU A 96 -6.39 -6.22 -8.85
N ASP A 97 -7.39 -5.47 -8.38
CA ASP A 97 -7.67 -5.29 -6.95
C ASP A 97 -7.82 -6.65 -6.23
N LEU A 98 -8.70 -7.52 -6.73
CA LEU A 98 -8.93 -8.83 -6.12
C LEU A 98 -7.72 -9.76 -6.17
N GLU A 99 -6.90 -9.65 -7.22
CA GLU A 99 -5.64 -10.40 -7.32
C GLU A 99 -4.66 -9.93 -6.24
N THR A 100 -4.49 -8.61 -6.10
CA THR A 100 -3.61 -7.98 -5.11
C THR A 100 -4.04 -8.26 -3.68
N LEU A 101 -5.35 -8.24 -3.38
CA LEU A 101 -5.90 -8.62 -2.08
C LEU A 101 -5.48 -10.04 -1.67
N ARG A 102 -5.59 -11.01 -2.59
CA ARG A 102 -5.20 -12.41 -2.34
C ARG A 102 -3.70 -12.52 -2.09
N LYS A 103 -2.88 -11.89 -2.95
CA LYS A 103 -1.42 -11.88 -2.81
C LYS A 103 -0.96 -11.27 -1.48
N TYR A 104 -1.55 -10.15 -1.08
CA TYR A 104 -1.23 -9.49 0.19
C TYR A 104 -1.50 -10.40 1.38
N VAL A 105 -2.70 -11.00 1.43
CA VAL A 105 -3.09 -11.88 2.54
C VAL A 105 -2.18 -13.11 2.61
N ASP A 106 -1.86 -13.72 1.47
CA ASP A 106 -1.00 -14.90 1.40
C ASP A 106 0.42 -14.60 1.93
N VAL A 107 1.05 -13.52 1.44
CA VAL A 107 2.37 -13.10 1.94
C VAL A 107 2.33 -12.78 3.42
N TYR A 108 1.31 -12.05 3.88
CA TYR A 108 1.15 -11.73 5.30
C TYR A 108 1.03 -13.00 6.14
N ASP A 109 0.20 -13.95 5.73
CA ASP A 109 -0.06 -15.17 6.50
C ASP A 109 1.16 -16.07 6.55
N ILE A 110 1.85 -16.27 5.42
CA ILE A 110 3.09 -17.05 5.38
C ILE A 110 4.15 -16.40 6.27
N ALA A 111 4.41 -15.10 6.11
CA ALA A 111 5.49 -14.42 6.83
C ALA A 111 5.25 -14.33 8.35
N VAL A 112 4.00 -14.12 8.78
CA VAL A 112 3.64 -14.10 10.21
C VAL A 112 3.68 -15.50 10.80
N ASN A 113 3.34 -16.54 10.04
CA ASN A 113 3.42 -17.92 10.54
C ASN A 113 4.86 -18.43 10.59
N ALA A 114 5.70 -18.07 9.61
CA ALA A 114 7.09 -18.49 9.54
C ALA A 114 7.96 -17.82 10.62
N ASN A 115 7.83 -16.50 10.81
CA ASN A 115 8.57 -15.78 11.85
C ASN A 115 7.70 -14.72 12.56
N PRO A 116 6.81 -15.14 13.47
CA PRO A 116 5.80 -14.25 14.07
C PRO A 116 6.39 -13.08 14.84
N LYS A 117 7.50 -13.30 15.56
CA LYS A 117 8.06 -12.29 16.45
C LYS A 117 8.78 -11.19 15.66
N ASP A 118 9.66 -11.57 14.74
CA ASP A 118 10.49 -10.60 14.04
C ASP A 118 9.67 -9.88 12.95
N THR A 119 8.77 -10.59 12.27
CA THR A 119 7.83 -9.98 11.30
C THR A 119 6.96 -8.91 11.97
N ARG A 120 6.39 -9.20 13.15
CA ARG A 120 5.60 -8.20 13.90
C ARG A 120 6.46 -7.05 14.42
N ALA A 121 7.71 -7.30 14.80
CA ALA A 121 8.63 -6.24 15.19
C ALA A 121 8.96 -5.31 14.01
N ALA A 122 9.15 -5.86 12.80
CA ALA A 122 9.32 -5.09 11.58
C ALA A 122 8.07 -4.28 11.23
N PHE A 123 6.86 -4.83 11.40
CA PHE A 123 5.60 -4.10 11.24
C PHE A 123 5.52 -2.92 12.21
N ALA A 124 5.84 -3.12 13.48
CA ALA A 124 5.86 -2.06 14.47
C ALA A 124 6.91 -0.98 14.14
N LYS A 125 8.07 -1.36 13.60
CA LYS A 125 9.09 -0.42 13.11
C LYS A 125 8.58 0.39 11.92
N ALA A 126 7.91 -0.25 10.96
CA ALA A 126 7.34 0.39 9.80
C ALA A 126 6.19 1.35 10.17
N ASN A 127 5.30 0.94 11.08
CA ASN A 127 4.20 1.78 11.57
C ASN A 127 4.70 3.06 12.27
N LYS A 128 5.82 3.00 13.01
CA LYS A 128 6.45 4.21 13.57
C LYS A 128 6.88 5.23 12.51
N ILE A 129 7.18 4.78 11.30
CA ILE A 129 7.59 5.63 10.17
C ILE A 129 6.36 6.09 9.39
N ASN A 130 5.40 5.18 9.16
CA ASN A 130 4.13 5.44 8.49
C ASN A 130 2.96 4.98 9.36
N PRO A 131 2.44 5.85 10.25
CA PRO A 131 1.40 5.48 11.21
C PRO A 131 0.03 5.21 10.56
N ASP A 132 -0.15 5.59 9.30
CA ASP A 132 -1.38 5.36 8.55
C ASP A 132 -1.52 3.91 8.08
N VAL A 133 -0.46 3.09 8.19
CA VAL A 133 -0.45 1.70 7.75
C VAL A 133 -0.34 0.74 8.94
N ASP A 134 -1.44 0.06 9.21
CA ASP A 134 -1.51 -1.09 10.12
C ASP A 134 -1.66 -2.38 9.30
N PHE A 135 -0.58 -3.15 9.21
CA PHE A 135 -0.53 -4.40 8.43
C PHE A 135 -1.53 -5.46 8.93
N ASP A 136 -1.74 -5.56 10.24
CA ASP A 136 -2.68 -6.52 10.83
C ASP A 136 -4.13 -6.14 10.44
N ALA A 137 -4.44 -4.84 10.55
CA ALA A 137 -5.76 -4.31 10.18
C ALA A 137 -6.02 -4.41 8.68
N VAL A 138 -5.03 -4.11 7.84
CA VAL A 138 -5.12 -4.25 6.38
C VAL A 138 -5.37 -5.70 6.00
N ALA A 139 -4.59 -6.65 6.54
CA ALA A 139 -4.78 -8.08 6.28
C ALA A 139 -6.19 -8.53 6.67
N LYS A 140 -6.69 -8.09 7.83
CA LYS A 140 -8.06 -8.39 8.27
C LYS A 140 -9.10 -7.84 7.29
N SER A 141 -9.00 -6.57 6.92
CA SER A 141 -9.94 -5.93 5.97
C SER A 141 -9.92 -6.63 4.61
N PHE A 142 -8.75 -7.04 4.12
CA PHE A 142 -8.63 -7.73 2.85
C PHE A 142 -9.27 -9.13 2.89
N ARG A 143 -9.10 -9.89 3.98
CA ARG A 143 -9.79 -11.17 4.18
C ARG A 143 -11.31 -10.99 4.17
N GLU A 144 -11.82 -9.96 4.85
CA GLU A 144 -13.25 -9.65 4.86
C GLU A 144 -13.77 -9.36 3.44
N LYS A 145 -13.06 -8.50 2.68
CA LYS A 145 -13.42 -8.20 1.27
C LYS A 145 -13.40 -9.44 0.38
N LEU A 146 -12.39 -10.31 0.54
CA LEU A 146 -12.30 -11.57 -0.22
C LEU A 146 -13.45 -12.51 0.14
N SER A 147 -13.77 -12.66 1.43
CA SER A 147 -14.90 -13.50 1.87
C SER A 147 -16.24 -13.03 1.32
N GLN A 148 -16.46 -11.71 1.27
CA GLN A 148 -17.67 -11.14 0.67
C GLN A 148 -17.72 -11.41 -0.84
N TYR A 149 -16.57 -11.31 -1.53
CA TYR A 149 -16.51 -11.60 -2.95
C TYR A 149 -16.80 -13.08 -3.26
N ASP A 150 -16.17 -13.99 -2.53
CA ASP A 150 -16.35 -15.42 -2.74
C ASP A 150 -17.79 -15.84 -2.42
N ALA A 151 -18.39 -15.27 -1.36
CA ALA A 151 -19.80 -15.47 -1.00
C ALA A 151 -20.79 -14.93 -2.07
N ILE A 152 -20.41 -13.89 -2.83
CA ILE A 152 -21.21 -13.41 -3.97
C ILE A 152 -21.18 -14.44 -5.10
N GLN A 153 -20.01 -15.05 -5.33
CA GLN A 153 -19.83 -15.98 -6.44
C GLN A 153 -20.47 -17.34 -6.19
N ASP A 154 -20.42 -17.85 -4.96
CA ASP A 154 -21.00 -19.14 -4.58
C ASP A 154 -22.49 -19.06 -4.15
N GLY A 155 -23.03 -17.84 -4.01
CA GLY A 155 -24.40 -17.58 -3.58
C GLY A 155 -24.62 -17.72 -2.06
N SER A 156 -23.55 -17.84 -1.27
CA SER A 156 -23.56 -17.98 0.18
C SER A 156 -23.56 -16.64 0.92
N LEU A 157 -23.73 -15.50 0.23
CA LEU A 157 -23.94 -14.21 0.89
C LEU A 157 -25.18 -14.27 1.80
N VAL A 158 -24.94 -14.54 3.08
CA VAL A 158 -25.89 -14.27 4.13
C VAL A 158 -25.74 -12.78 4.44
N ALA A 159 -26.72 -11.97 4.01
CA ALA A 159 -26.80 -10.60 4.45
C ALA A 159 -26.72 -10.59 6.00
N PRO A 160 -25.98 -9.65 6.62
CA PRO A 160 -25.98 -9.56 8.07
C PRO A 160 -27.44 -9.48 8.52
N GLU A 161 -27.86 -10.41 9.37
CA GLU A 161 -29.23 -10.40 9.86
C GLU A 161 -29.49 -9.02 10.45
N PRO A 162 -30.62 -8.38 10.08
CA PRO A 162 -30.96 -7.09 10.66
C PRO A 162 -30.98 -7.29 12.16
N SER A 163 -30.06 -6.61 12.85
CA SER A 163 -30.02 -6.54 14.30
C SER A 163 -31.42 -6.16 14.78
N GLU A 164 -32.17 -7.13 15.31
CA GLU A 164 -33.36 -6.89 16.12
C GLU A 164 -32.91 -6.18 17.40
N SER A 165 -32.64 -4.89 17.28
CA SER A 165 -32.56 -3.97 18.40
C SER A 165 -33.96 -3.38 18.58
N GLU A 166 -34.72 -4.07 19.43
CA GLU A 166 -35.79 -3.54 20.27
C GLU A 166 -36.99 -2.90 19.56
N ALA A 167 -38.06 -3.69 19.47
CA ALA A 167 -39.42 -3.19 19.42
C ALA A 167 -39.67 -2.26 20.62
N ALA A 168 -39.51 -0.96 20.42
CA ALA A 168 -40.16 0.04 21.25
C ALA A 168 -41.64 0.04 20.90
N ASP A 169 -42.42 -0.68 21.71
CA ASP A 169 -43.86 -0.52 21.87
C ASP A 169 -44.23 0.97 21.98
N THR A 170 -45.02 1.50 21.04
CA THR A 170 -45.83 2.69 21.29
C THR A 170 -46.97 2.85 20.27
N VAL A 171 -48.19 2.71 20.82
CA VAL A 171 -49.47 3.35 20.44
C VAL A 171 -50.18 2.84 19.17
N LYS A 172 -51.16 1.96 19.41
CA LYS A 172 -52.37 1.86 18.57
C LYS A 172 -53.10 3.20 18.60
N GLU A 173 -53.07 3.94 17.51
CA GLU A 173 -53.96 5.09 17.32
C GLU A 173 -55.36 4.53 16.95
N GLU A 174 -56.28 4.61 17.91
CA GLU A 174 -57.70 4.31 17.72
C GLU A 174 -58.29 5.26 16.67
N ILE A 175 -58.82 4.68 15.59
CA ILE A 175 -59.61 5.41 14.60
C ILE A 175 -60.91 5.88 15.29
N PRO A 176 -61.24 7.19 15.27
CA PRO A 176 -62.50 7.69 15.85
C PRO A 176 -63.74 7.06 15.21
N LEU A 177 -64.70 6.69 16.04
CA LEU A 177 -65.92 5.92 15.69
C LEU A 177 -66.92 6.63 14.74
N ASP A 178 -66.66 7.87 14.32
CA ASP A 178 -67.62 8.70 13.55
C ASP A 178 -67.47 8.62 12.02
N LEU A 179 -66.64 7.73 11.48
CA LEU A 179 -66.39 7.59 10.03
C LEU A 179 -66.79 6.23 9.44
N ARG A 180 -67.75 5.53 10.05
CA ARG A 180 -68.34 4.35 9.40
C ARG A 180 -69.50 4.75 8.48
N PRO A 181 -69.50 4.35 7.20
CA PRO A 181 -70.65 4.60 6.32
C PRO A 181 -71.85 3.78 6.84
N ALA A 182 -73.02 4.42 6.88
CA ALA A 182 -74.28 3.79 7.25
C ALA A 182 -74.66 2.74 6.19
N GLU A 183 -75.02 1.54 6.64
CA GLU A 183 -75.79 0.57 5.85
C GLU A 183 -77.29 0.79 6.06
#